data_AF-A0A8A6CA46-F1
#
_entry.id   AF-A0A8A6CA46-F1
#
_cell.length_a   1.000
_cell.length_b   1.000
_cell.length_c   1.000
_cell.angle_alpha   90.00
_cell.angle_beta   90.00
_cell.angle_gamma   90.00
#
_symmetry.space_group_name_H-M   'P 1'
#
loop_
_entity.id
_entity.type
_entity.pdbx_description
1 polymer ?
#
loop_
_entity_poly.entity_id
_entity_poly.type
_entity_poly.pdbx_seq_one_letter_code
_entity_poly.pdbx_strand_id
1 'polypeptide(L)'
;NSKYALIGSLRAVAQTISYEISLALIVLCSIFLAGGFSLTFFNFAQHQMWLIAPIWPMALMWYVSTLAETNRAPFDLTEGESELVSGFNVEYAGGPFALFFLAEYANILLMNSLSTILFLGASSLINLESTTLLMIKASTLSMCFLW
;
A
#
# COMPACT_ATOMS: atom_id res chain seq x y z
N ASN A 1 17.16 20.88 -12.23
CA ASN A 1 18.43 20.11 -12.35
C ASN A 1 19.36 20.33 -11.16
N SER A 2 18.89 19.98 -9.98
CA SER A 2 19.68 19.90 -8.76
C SER A 2 20.25 18.51 -8.58
N LYS A 3 21.48 18.42 -8.03
CA LYS A 3 22.12 17.13 -7.74
C LYS A 3 21.37 16.35 -6.65
N TYR A 4 20.69 17.05 -5.74
CA TYR A 4 19.92 16.44 -4.65
C TYR A 4 18.63 15.78 -5.15
N ALA A 5 17.90 16.41 -6.08
CA ALA A 5 16.71 15.79 -6.68
C ALA A 5 17.06 14.52 -7.47
N LEU A 6 18.21 14.49 -8.15
CA LEU A 6 18.68 13.29 -8.87
C LEU A 6 19.03 12.13 -7.93
N ILE A 7 19.66 12.41 -6.77
CA ILE A 7 19.99 11.38 -5.78
C ILE A 7 18.71 10.86 -5.12
N GLY A 8 17.76 11.74 -4.81
CA GLY A 8 16.43 11.36 -4.30
C GLY A 8 15.68 10.45 -5.27
N SER A 9 15.68 10.77 -6.57
CA SER A 9 15.00 9.95 -7.58
C SER A 9 15.65 8.57 -7.77
N LEU A 10 16.98 8.47 -7.72
CA LEU A 10 17.68 7.19 -7.78
C LEU A 10 17.37 6.29 -6.56
N ARG A 11 17.28 6.88 -5.36
CA ARG A 11 16.86 6.15 -4.14
C ARG A 11 15.42 5.65 -4.26
N ALA A 12 14.53 6.50 -4.77
CA ALA A 12 13.13 6.13 -5.02
C ALA A 12 13.02 4.93 -5.96
N VAL A 13 13.73 4.97 -7.10
CA VAL A 13 13.71 3.87 -8.08
C VAL A 13 14.27 2.57 -7.48
N ALA A 14 15.35 2.65 -6.70
CA ALA A 14 15.89 1.46 -6.04
C ALA A 14 14.89 0.86 -5.03
N GLN A 15 14.19 1.72 -4.28
CA GLN A 15 13.17 1.33 -3.32
C GLN A 15 11.99 0.64 -4.03
N THR A 16 11.39 1.27 -5.05
CA THR A 16 10.23 0.70 -5.76
C THR A 16 10.56 -0.67 -6.34
N ILE A 17 11.71 -0.82 -7.02
CA ILE A 17 12.10 -2.11 -7.62
C ILE A 17 12.25 -3.20 -6.55
N SER A 18 12.82 -2.85 -5.38
CA SER A 18 13.06 -3.82 -4.31
C SER A 18 11.77 -4.34 -3.68
N TYR A 19 10.79 -3.46 -3.45
CA TYR A 19 9.53 -3.82 -2.81
C TYR A 19 8.49 -4.37 -3.78
N GLU A 20 8.54 -3.97 -5.06
CA GLU A 20 7.65 -4.49 -6.11
C GLU A 20 7.81 -6.01 -6.29
N ILE A 21 9.05 -6.53 -6.27
CA ILE A 21 9.31 -7.97 -6.36
C ILE A 21 8.68 -8.72 -5.17
N SER A 22 8.80 -8.15 -3.96
CA SER A 22 8.24 -8.75 -2.75
C SER A 22 6.71 -8.75 -2.78
N LEU A 23 6.09 -7.64 -3.19
CA LEU A 23 4.64 -7.51 -3.36
C LEU A 23 4.11 -8.52 -4.37
N ALA A 24 4.75 -8.64 -5.54
CA ALA A 24 4.36 -9.57 -6.59
C ALA A 24 4.37 -11.02 -6.09
N LEU A 25 5.39 -11.41 -5.32
CA LEU A 25 5.50 -12.77 -4.79
C LEU A 25 4.45 -13.05 -3.70
N ILE A 26 4.14 -12.08 -2.85
CA ILE A 26 3.08 -12.23 -1.83
C ILE A 26 1.70 -12.34 -2.49
N VAL A 27 1.42 -11.53 -3.52
CA VAL A 27 0.18 -11.62 -4.30
C VAL A 27 0.08 -12.98 -4.99
N LEU A 28 1.17 -13.49 -5.58
CA LEU A 28 1.18 -14.81 -6.21
C LEU A 28 0.80 -15.91 -5.21
N CYS A 29 1.36 -15.88 -4.00
CA CYS A 29 1.05 -16.85 -2.95
C CYS A 29 -0.40 -16.73 -2.46
N SER A 30 -0.95 -15.52 -2.35
CA SER A 30 -2.35 -15.33 -1.96
C SER A 30 -3.32 -15.78 -3.04
N ILE A 31 -2.97 -15.62 -4.33
CA ILE A 31 -3.74 -16.14 -5.47
C ILE A 31 -3.80 -17.66 -5.47
N PHE A 32 -2.69 -18.36 -5.15
CA PHE A 32 -2.71 -19.82 -5.05
C PHE A 32 -3.71 -20.32 -4.00
N LEU A 33 -3.93 -19.55 -2.92
CA LEU A 33 -4.89 -19.89 -1.88
C LEU A 33 -6.32 -19.46 -2.24
N ALA A 34 -6.50 -18.38 -2.99
CA ALA A 34 -7.80 -17.93 -3.48
C ALA A 34 -8.34 -18.77 -4.67
N GLY A 35 -7.45 -19.40 -5.45
CA GLY A 35 -7.81 -20.25 -6.59
C GLY A 35 -8.04 -19.50 -7.91
N GLY A 36 -7.81 -18.18 -7.96
CA GLY A 36 -7.95 -17.38 -9.18
C GLY A 36 -7.48 -15.94 -9.03
N PHE A 37 -7.28 -15.26 -10.17
CA PHE A 37 -6.75 -13.89 -10.22
C PHE A 37 -7.81 -12.79 -10.02
N SER A 38 -9.11 -13.12 -10.09
CA SER A 38 -10.14 -12.11 -9.89
C SER A 38 -10.30 -11.77 -8.41
N LEU A 39 -10.47 -10.47 -8.10
CA LEU A 39 -10.72 -9.99 -6.74
C LEU A 39 -12.01 -10.58 -6.14
N THR A 40 -12.95 -11.04 -6.98
CA THR A 40 -14.15 -11.73 -6.54
C THR A 40 -13.84 -13.09 -5.91
N PHE A 41 -12.83 -13.83 -6.39
CA PHE A 41 -12.42 -15.10 -5.79
C PHE A 41 -11.90 -14.91 -4.35
N PHE A 42 -11.22 -13.80 -4.06
CA PHE A 42 -10.79 -13.50 -2.69
C PHE A 42 -11.96 -13.34 -1.73
N ASN A 43 -13.04 -12.67 -2.14
CA ASN A 43 -14.26 -12.56 -1.32
C ASN A 43 -14.92 -13.92 -1.07
N PHE A 44 -14.90 -14.83 -2.05
CA PHE A 44 -15.43 -16.19 -1.86
C PHE A 44 -14.53 -17.04 -0.95
N ALA A 45 -13.21 -16.99 -1.15
CA ALA A 45 -12.23 -17.73 -0.35
C ALA A 45 -12.26 -17.32 1.14
N GLN A 46 -12.53 -16.04 1.41
CA GLN A 46 -12.55 -15.48 2.76
C GLN A 46 -13.93 -15.56 3.46
N HIS A 47 -14.90 -16.28 2.89
CA HIS A 47 -16.26 -16.35 3.45
C HIS A 47 -16.30 -16.98 4.86
N GLN A 48 -15.48 -18.01 5.11
CA GLN A 48 -15.45 -18.72 6.39
C GLN A 48 -14.45 -18.12 7.38
N MET A 49 -13.28 -17.73 6.88
CA MET A 49 -12.18 -17.19 7.67
C MET A 49 -11.38 -16.21 6.83
N TRP A 50 -10.93 -15.12 7.45
CA TRP A 50 -10.08 -14.13 6.77
C TRP A 50 -8.72 -14.72 6.41
N LEU A 51 -8.17 -14.29 5.28
CA LEU A 51 -6.90 -14.79 4.76
C LEU A 51 -5.71 -14.42 5.66
N ILE A 52 -5.86 -13.41 6.53
CA ILE A 52 -4.87 -13.07 7.56
C ILE A 52 -4.59 -14.25 8.49
N ALA A 53 -5.59 -15.02 8.89
CA ALA A 53 -5.39 -16.08 9.88
C ALA A 53 -4.41 -17.19 9.39
N PRO A 54 -4.58 -17.79 8.19
CA PRO A 54 -3.65 -18.79 7.69
C PRO A 54 -2.30 -18.20 7.21
N ILE A 55 -2.29 -16.96 6.72
CA ILE A 55 -1.12 -16.35 6.06
C ILE A 55 -0.57 -15.15 6.85
N TRP A 56 -0.68 -15.17 8.19
CA TRP A 56 -0.33 -14.04 9.03
C TRP A 56 1.11 -13.49 8.83
N PRO A 57 2.17 -14.31 8.58
CA PRO A 57 3.51 -13.78 8.39
C PRO A 57 3.64 -13.04 7.05
N MET A 58 2.97 -13.52 6.00
CA MET A 58 3.02 -12.83 4.71
C MET A 58 2.11 -11.61 4.70
N ALA A 59 1.02 -11.59 5.48
CA ALA A 59 0.24 -10.38 5.70
C ALA A 59 1.05 -9.28 6.42
N LEU A 60 1.92 -9.65 7.36
CA LEU A 60 2.86 -8.71 7.98
C LEU A 60 3.91 -8.21 6.98
N MET A 61 4.52 -9.11 6.21
CA MET A 61 5.46 -8.69 5.15
C MET A 61 4.79 -7.80 4.11
N TRP A 62 3.54 -8.11 3.74
CA TRP A 62 2.72 -7.28 2.86
C TRP A 62 2.58 -5.86 3.42
N TYR A 63 2.18 -5.74 4.68
CA TYR A 63 2.01 -4.44 5.33
C TYR A 63 3.30 -3.61 5.36
N VAL A 64 4.44 -4.24 5.64
CA VAL A 64 5.75 -3.55 5.59
C VAL A 64 6.11 -3.14 4.16
N SER A 65 5.85 -4.01 3.17
CA SER A 65 6.14 -3.70 1.77
C SER A 65 5.24 -2.60 1.20
N THR A 66 3.96 -2.51 1.61
CA THR A 66 3.07 -1.43 1.18
C THR A 66 3.41 -0.10 1.83
N LEU A 67 3.91 -0.09 3.07
CA LEU A 67 4.46 1.12 3.71
C LEU A 67 5.70 1.65 2.97
N ALA A 68 6.57 0.74 2.54
CA ALA A 68 7.76 1.11 1.79
C ALA A 68 7.41 1.60 0.37
N GLU A 69 6.45 0.99 -0.32
CA GLU A 69 6.04 1.42 -1.65
C GLU A 69 5.36 2.80 -1.65
N THR A 70 4.66 3.16 -0.56
CA THR A 70 4.05 4.49 -0.40
C THR A 70 5.01 5.55 0.12
N ASN A 71 6.30 5.23 0.28
CA ASN A 71 7.33 6.12 0.82
C ASN A 71 6.97 6.76 2.17
N ARG A 72 6.18 6.06 3.01
CA ARG A 72 5.80 6.57 4.33
C ARG A 72 6.83 6.18 5.38
N ALA A 73 6.95 7.02 6.41
CA ALA A 73 7.78 6.72 7.58
C ALA A 73 7.42 5.32 8.13
N PRO A 74 8.41 4.45 8.41
CA PRO A 74 9.85 4.70 8.52
C PRO A 74 10.67 4.60 7.22
N PHE A 75 10.05 4.29 6.08
CA PHE A 75 10.73 4.06 4.79
C PHE A 75 10.63 5.28 3.85
N ASP A 76 10.69 6.48 4.40
CA ASP A 76 10.68 7.73 3.63
C ASP A 76 12.11 8.15 3.24
N LEU A 77 12.73 7.38 2.35
CA LEU A 77 14.09 7.64 1.85
C LEU A 77 14.10 8.64 0.68
N THR A 78 12.92 8.91 0.11
CA THR A 78 12.75 9.71 -1.11
C THR A 78 12.53 11.17 -0.82
N GLU A 79 11.79 11.49 0.25
CA GLU A 79 11.56 12.88 0.68
C GLU A 79 12.59 13.31 1.71
N GLY A 80 13.03 12.38 2.58
CA GLY A 80 14.22 12.47 3.42
C GLY A 80 14.54 13.89 3.89
N GLU A 81 13.62 14.53 4.62
CA GLU A 81 13.67 15.96 4.94
C GLU A 81 14.99 16.37 5.60
N SER A 82 15.55 15.47 6.42
CA SER A 82 16.81 15.62 7.14
C SER A 82 18.06 15.44 6.26
N GLU A 83 17.97 14.71 5.15
CA GLU A 83 19.10 14.34 4.30
C GLU A 83 19.13 15.09 2.97
N LEU A 84 17.95 15.38 2.41
CA LEU A 84 17.78 15.91 1.06
C LEU A 84 17.02 17.25 1.03
N VAL A 85 16.69 17.86 2.18
CA VAL A 85 15.98 19.15 2.27
C VAL A 85 14.73 19.12 1.38
N SER A 86 13.86 18.12 1.56
CA SER A 86 12.64 17.83 0.77
C SER A 86 12.83 17.21 -0.63
N GLY A 87 14.04 16.73 -0.97
CA GLY A 87 14.24 15.84 -2.11
C GLY A 87 13.80 16.42 -3.46
N PHE A 88 12.81 15.79 -4.10
CA PHE A 88 12.28 16.21 -5.40
C PHE A 88 11.32 17.42 -5.30
N ASN A 89 10.80 17.73 -4.11
CA ASN A 89 9.86 18.84 -3.90
C ASN A 89 10.53 20.22 -4.00
N VAL A 90 11.87 20.28 -3.96
CA VAL A 90 12.65 21.54 -4.02
C VAL A 90 12.42 22.32 -5.32
N GLU A 91 12.15 21.64 -6.44
CA GLU A 91 12.03 22.28 -7.76
C GLU A 91 10.58 22.63 -8.15
N TYR A 92 9.58 22.17 -7.41
CA TYR A 92 8.16 22.32 -7.76
C TYR A 92 7.42 23.25 -6.79
N ALA A 93 6.74 24.27 -7.33
CA ALA A 93 5.92 25.19 -6.57
C ALA A 93 4.47 25.24 -7.08
N GLY A 94 3.50 25.44 -6.19
CA GLY A 94 2.10 25.68 -6.54
C GLY A 94 1.36 24.43 -7.03
N GLY A 95 0.82 24.46 -8.25
CA GLY A 95 -0.04 23.40 -8.79
C GLY A 95 0.61 22.02 -8.94
N PRO A 96 1.80 21.90 -9.55
CA PRO A 96 2.52 20.62 -9.67
C PRO A 96 2.87 19.98 -8.31
N PHE A 97 3.16 20.81 -7.31
CA PHE A 97 3.40 20.35 -5.93
C PHE A 97 2.14 19.69 -5.34
N ALA A 98 0.98 20.32 -5.51
CA ALA A 98 -0.29 19.75 -5.02
C ALA A 98 -0.63 18.39 -5.65
N LEU A 99 -0.24 18.17 -6.92
CA LEU A 99 -0.47 16.91 -7.61
C LEU A 99 0.36 15.75 -7.03
N PHE A 100 1.59 16.02 -6.55
CA PHE A 100 2.41 14.99 -5.92
C PHE A 100 1.80 14.51 -4.60
N PHE A 101 1.39 15.42 -3.71
CA PHE A 101 0.70 15.04 -2.47
C PHE A 101 -0.61 14.30 -2.76
N LEU A 102 -1.40 14.79 -3.71
CA LEU A 102 -2.63 14.11 -4.09
C LEU A 102 -2.35 12.66 -4.55
N ALA A 103 -1.31 12.45 -5.37
CA ALA A 103 -0.93 11.14 -5.87
C ALA A 103 -0.44 10.22 -4.74
N GLU A 104 0.36 10.72 -3.80
CA GLU A 104 0.84 9.94 -2.65
C GLU A 104 -0.32 9.47 -1.77
N TYR A 105 -1.22 10.38 -1.38
CA TYR A 105 -2.39 10.04 -0.57
C TYR A 105 -3.37 9.11 -1.32
N ALA A 106 -3.54 9.30 -2.62
CA ALA A 106 -4.32 8.38 -3.45
C ALA A 106 -3.70 6.98 -3.46
N ASN A 107 -2.36 6.87 -3.53
CA ASN A 107 -1.66 5.59 -3.48
C ASN A 107 -1.83 4.90 -2.12
N ILE A 108 -1.75 5.64 -1.01
CA ILE A 108 -2.01 5.11 0.34
C ILE A 108 -3.41 4.52 0.45
N LEU A 109 -4.43 5.24 -0.05
CA LEU A 109 -5.81 4.74 -0.04
C LEU A 109 -5.97 3.50 -0.92
N LEU A 110 -5.36 3.50 -2.11
CA LEU A 110 -5.38 2.37 -3.04
C LEU A 110 -4.76 1.12 -2.39
N MET A 111 -3.54 1.22 -1.88
CA MET A 111 -2.83 0.10 -1.27
C MET A 111 -3.58 -0.46 -0.05
N ASN A 112 -4.14 0.42 0.79
CA ASN A 112 -4.96 -0.01 1.92
C ASN A 112 -6.24 -0.69 1.46
N SER A 113 -6.95 -0.17 0.46
CA SER A 113 -8.13 -0.83 -0.10
C SER A 113 -7.80 -2.22 -0.66
N LEU A 114 -6.68 -2.37 -1.37
CA LEU A 114 -6.23 -3.63 -1.94
C LEU A 114 -5.87 -4.64 -0.84
N SER A 115 -5.18 -4.18 0.22
CA SER A 115 -4.86 -5.02 1.37
C SER A 115 -6.12 -5.54 2.09
N THR A 116 -7.18 -4.72 2.20
CA THR A 116 -8.44 -5.19 2.79
C THR A 116 -9.07 -6.29 1.96
N ILE A 117 -9.06 -6.18 0.64
CA ILE A 117 -9.64 -7.20 -0.26
C ILE A 117 -8.82 -8.49 -0.19
N LEU A 118 -7.48 -8.40 -0.22
CA LEU A 118 -6.61 -9.57 -0.22
C LEU A 118 -6.60 -10.34 1.11
N PHE A 119 -6.82 -9.67 2.24
CA PHE A 119 -6.57 -10.26 3.55
C PHE A 119 -7.76 -10.25 4.51
N LEU A 120 -8.53 -9.17 4.56
CA LEU A 120 -9.59 -8.94 5.56
C LEU A 120 -11.02 -9.19 5.04
N GLY A 121 -11.20 -9.23 3.71
CA GLY A 121 -12.47 -9.47 3.03
C GLY A 121 -13.49 -8.35 3.15
N ALA A 122 -14.31 -8.19 2.11
CA ALA A 122 -15.40 -7.21 2.11
C ALA A 122 -16.69 -7.77 2.74
N SER A 123 -16.86 -9.10 2.76
CA SER A 123 -18.07 -9.75 3.26
C SER A 123 -17.97 -10.06 4.75
N SER A 124 -18.98 -9.63 5.51
CA SER A 124 -19.29 -10.16 6.83
C SER A 124 -20.38 -11.23 6.72
N LEU A 125 -20.43 -12.17 7.67
CA LEU A 125 -21.54 -13.11 7.84
C LEU A 125 -22.91 -12.41 8.04
N ILE A 126 -22.89 -11.15 8.46
CA ILE A 126 -24.07 -10.32 8.65
C ILE A 126 -24.22 -9.48 7.37
N ASN A 127 -25.39 -9.50 6.75
CA ASN A 127 -25.77 -8.75 5.54
C ASN A 127 -25.73 -7.21 5.74
N LEU A 128 -24.59 -6.65 6.14
CA LEU A 128 -24.28 -5.25 5.92
C LEU A 128 -23.88 -5.06 4.45
N GLU A 129 -24.12 -3.86 3.92
CA GLU A 129 -23.64 -3.52 2.59
C GLU A 129 -22.11 -3.68 2.54
N SER A 130 -21.64 -4.58 1.67
CA SER A 130 -20.23 -4.95 1.53
C SER A 130 -19.31 -3.75 1.26
N THR A 131 -19.86 -2.70 0.65
CA THR A 131 -19.19 -1.43 0.37
C THR A 131 -18.83 -0.67 1.65
N THR A 132 -19.76 -0.58 2.60
CA THR A 132 -19.56 0.14 3.87
C THR A 132 -18.51 -0.55 4.73
N LEU A 133 -18.54 -1.88 4.80
CA LEU A 133 -17.57 -2.67 5.57
C LEU A 133 -16.16 -2.56 4.99
N LEU A 134 -16.04 -2.62 3.65
CA LEU A 134 -14.78 -2.40 2.96
C LEU A 134 -14.21 -1.01 3.29
N MET A 135 -15.04 0.04 3.19
CA MET A 135 -14.64 1.41 3.52
C MET A 135 -14.19 1.57 4.97
N ILE A 136 -14.90 0.96 5.92
CA ILE A 136 -14.52 1.00 7.34
C ILE A 136 -13.19 0.28 7.57
N LYS A 137 -13.00 -0.91 7.00
CA LYS A 137 -11.73 -1.65 7.13
C LYS A 137 -10.57 -0.88 6.50
N ALA A 138 -10.78 -0.30 5.32
CA ALA A 138 -9.75 0.45 4.62
C ALA A 138 -9.38 1.72 5.39
N SER A 139 -10.36 2.42 5.96
CA SER A 139 -10.10 3.60 6.78
C SER A 139 -9.41 3.25 8.10
N THR A 140 -9.71 2.11 8.72
CA THR A 140 -8.95 1.66 9.91
C THR A 140 -7.49 1.37 9.59
N LEU A 141 -7.19 0.74 8.45
CA LEU A 141 -5.80 0.51 8.02
C LEU A 141 -5.09 1.81 7.65
N SER A 142 -5.78 2.77 7.02
CA SER A 142 -5.18 4.07 6.74
C SER A 142 -4.87 4.84 8.02
N MET A 143 -5.68 4.69 9.08
CA MET A 143 -5.34 5.27 10.39
C MET A 143 -4.10 4.62 10.99
N CYS A 144 -3.88 3.32 10.80
CA CYS A 144 -2.63 2.66 11.19
C CYS A 144 -1.41 3.12 10.38
N PHE A 145 -1.58 3.54 9.11
CA PHE A 145 -0.50 4.14 8.33
C PHE A 145 -0.10 5.54 8.82
N LEU A 146 -1.01 6.23 9.52
CA LEU A 146 -0.80 7.57 10.06
C LEU A 146 -0.25 7.54 11.50
N TRP A 147 -0.43 6.42 12.21
CA TRP A 147 0.03 6.22 13.58
C TRP A 147 1.50 5.78 13.60
#